data_AF-A0A5C4NJP6-F1
#
_entry.id   AF-A0A5C4NJP6-F1
#
_cell.length_a   1.000
_cell.length_b   1.000
_cell.length_c   1.000
_cell.angle_alpha   90.00
_cell.angle_beta   90.00
_cell.angle_gamma   90.00
#
_symmetry.space_group_name_H-M   'P 1'
#
loop_
_entity.id
_entity.type
_entity.pdbx_description
1 polymer ?
#
loop_
_entity_poly.entity_id
_entity_poly.type
_entity_poly.pdbx_seq_one_letter_code
_entity_poly.pdbx_strand_id
1 'polypeptide(L)'
;MPDHDCRSSRTEAVAASQAINKTIRMILDLWQEVFEEELEIGGDQSARRRDQLLETLRSKFKDQQARAAVLERLGIKGEVDPEALIRILEKEFLGSSRPTSIDDFSPNQFLKVLREVCRNRVQSDDYRDIPLPDLLRAVLDRMFEEVRAPRAIRVGRNRHFPRLIQYLREYEKETTWEDGQGFRLMNASGRGSVSTNPDDPRKLKVRLNPDYL
;
A
#
# COMPACT_ATOMS: atom_id res chain seq x y z
N MET A 1 46.32 -18.44 -5.61
CA MET A 1 45.51 -17.26 -5.99
C MET A 1 44.17 -17.34 -5.29
N PRO A 2 43.92 -16.57 -4.21
CA PRO A 2 42.62 -16.46 -3.57
C PRO A 2 42.06 -15.04 -3.76
N ASP A 3 41.27 -14.82 -4.82
CA ASP A 3 40.59 -13.53 -5.10
C ASP A 3 39.06 -13.69 -5.14
N HIS A 4 38.53 -14.76 -4.53
CA HIS A 4 37.09 -15.06 -4.57
C HIS A 4 36.29 -14.53 -3.36
N ASP A 5 36.92 -14.19 -2.23
CA ASP A 5 36.19 -13.77 -1.01
C ASP A 5 35.79 -12.28 -0.98
N CYS A 6 36.49 -11.41 -1.71
CA CYS A 6 36.28 -9.97 -1.61
C CYS A 6 35.03 -9.46 -2.37
N ARG A 7 34.53 -10.24 -3.35
CA ARG A 7 33.32 -9.88 -4.10
C ARG A 7 32.04 -10.28 -3.36
N SER A 8 32.01 -11.42 -2.66
CA SER A 8 30.81 -11.87 -1.93
C SER A 8 30.42 -10.90 -0.82
N SER A 9 31.39 -10.47 -0.02
CA SER A 9 31.19 -9.57 1.12
C SER A 9 30.64 -8.18 0.73
N ARG A 10 31.02 -7.66 -0.45
CA ARG A 10 30.52 -6.37 -0.95
C ARG A 10 29.07 -6.45 -1.43
N THR A 11 28.67 -7.53 -2.09
CA THR A 11 27.27 -7.76 -2.49
C THR A 11 26.36 -7.94 -1.29
N GLU A 12 26.81 -8.67 -0.26
CA GLU A 12 26.07 -8.88 0.98
C GLU A 12 25.87 -7.57 1.76
N ALA A 13 26.91 -6.75 1.87
CA ALA A 13 26.82 -5.44 2.53
C ALA A 13 25.86 -4.47 1.82
N VAL A 14 25.84 -4.49 0.47
CA VAL A 14 24.90 -3.69 -0.33
C VAL A 14 23.46 -4.19 -0.12
N ALA A 15 23.23 -5.50 -0.17
CA ALA A 15 21.91 -6.08 0.06
C ALA A 15 21.38 -5.79 1.47
N ALA A 16 22.24 -5.90 2.49
CA ALA A 16 21.89 -5.56 3.87
C ALA A 16 21.53 -4.08 4.03
N SER A 17 22.30 -3.18 3.42
CA SER A 17 22.00 -1.73 3.43
C SER A 17 20.68 -1.40 2.73
N GLN A 18 20.38 -2.08 1.62
CA GLN A 18 19.10 -1.93 0.91
C GLN A 18 17.92 -2.44 1.75
N ALA A 19 18.04 -3.59 2.41
CA ALA A 19 17.02 -4.14 3.29
C ALA A 19 16.73 -3.21 4.49
N ILE A 20 17.78 -2.60 5.07
CA ILE A 20 17.64 -1.61 6.14
C ILE A 20 16.89 -0.38 5.63
N ASN A 21 17.26 0.17 4.48
CA ASN A 21 16.58 1.34 3.92
C ASN A 21 15.12 1.04 3.55
N LYS A 22 14.83 -0.17 3.06
CA LYS A 22 13.46 -0.63 2.81
C LYS A 22 12.65 -0.65 4.12
N THR A 23 13.22 -1.23 5.17
CA THR A 23 12.62 -1.29 6.52
C THR A 23 12.33 0.10 7.07
N ILE A 24 13.31 1.02 6.99
CA ILE A 24 13.15 2.41 7.43
C ILE A 24 11.96 3.06 6.72
N ARG A 25 11.89 2.95 5.39
CA ARG A 25 10.77 3.50 4.61
C ARG A 25 9.45 2.90 5.08
N MET A 26 9.35 1.57 5.18
CA MET A 26 8.11 0.91 5.60
C MET A 26 7.59 1.38 6.96
N ILE A 27 8.48 1.60 7.92
CA ILE A 27 8.14 2.10 9.25
C ILE A 27 7.70 3.57 9.18
N LEU A 28 8.42 4.41 8.42
CA LEU A 28 8.01 5.80 8.16
C LEU A 28 6.62 5.86 7.54
N ASP A 29 6.34 4.97 6.59
CA ASP A 29 5.06 4.90 5.89
C ASP A 29 3.93 4.46 6.81
N LEU A 30 4.22 3.51 7.70
CA LEU A 30 3.29 3.11 8.75
C LEU A 30 3.01 4.28 9.69
N TRP A 31 4.04 5.02 10.10
CA TRP A 31 3.88 6.18 10.95
C TRP A 31 3.00 7.25 10.30
N GLN A 32 3.33 7.65 9.07
CA GLN A 32 2.56 8.63 8.31
C GLN A 32 1.11 8.18 8.09
N GLU A 33 0.87 6.89 7.89
CA GLU A 33 -0.50 6.40 7.71
C GLU A 33 -1.32 6.39 9.01
N VAL A 34 -0.68 6.18 10.17
CA VAL A 34 -1.35 6.14 11.46
C VAL A 34 -1.59 7.55 12.01
N PHE A 35 -0.60 8.43 11.88
CA PHE A 35 -0.59 9.73 12.55
C PHE A 35 -0.71 10.93 11.60
N GLU A 36 -0.68 10.71 10.27
CA GLU A 36 -0.65 11.79 9.25
C GLU A 36 0.55 12.74 9.41
N GLU A 37 1.59 12.31 10.14
CA GLU A 37 2.81 13.04 10.44
C GLU A 37 4.03 12.37 9.78
N GLU A 38 5.02 13.16 9.39
CA GLU A 38 6.31 12.64 8.90
C GLU A 38 7.30 12.54 10.06
N LEU A 39 7.97 11.40 10.22
CA LEU A 39 9.10 11.28 11.16
C LEU A 39 10.37 11.75 10.49
N GLU A 40 10.98 12.78 11.05
CA GLU A 40 12.30 13.23 10.63
C GLU A 40 13.36 12.27 11.16
N ILE A 41 14.13 11.65 10.25
CA ILE A 41 15.28 10.81 10.60
C ILE A 41 16.52 11.41 9.94
N GLY A 42 17.54 11.71 10.74
CA GLY A 42 18.82 12.23 10.25
C GLY A 42 19.82 11.13 9.90
N GLY A 43 20.92 11.55 9.26
CA GLY A 43 22.13 10.74 9.08
C GLY A 43 22.33 10.11 7.71
N ASP A 44 23.61 9.92 7.34
CA ASP A 44 24.02 9.54 5.99
C ASP A 44 24.16 8.02 5.79
N GLN A 45 24.22 7.26 6.88
CA GLN A 45 24.44 5.80 6.86
C GLN A 45 23.19 5.04 7.30
N SER A 46 22.80 4.01 6.53
CA SER A 46 21.58 3.22 6.75
C SER A 46 21.45 2.67 8.17
N ALA A 47 22.55 2.19 8.77
CA ALA A 47 22.56 1.67 10.14
C ALA A 47 22.25 2.77 11.18
N ARG A 48 22.89 3.94 11.06
CA ARG A 48 22.63 5.09 11.95
C ARG A 48 21.19 5.59 11.83
N ARG A 49 20.67 5.66 10.59
CA ARG A 49 19.26 6.03 10.34
C ARG A 49 18.31 5.05 11.01
N ARG A 50 18.59 3.75 10.94
CA ARG A 50 17.78 2.72 11.62
C ARG A 50 17.81 2.94 13.13
N ASP A 51 18.97 3.13 13.72
CA ASP A 51 19.09 3.27 15.16
C ASP A 51 18.38 4.54 15.66
N GLN A 52 18.50 5.67 14.96
CA GLN A 52 17.73 6.89 15.25
C GLN A 52 16.22 6.70 15.13
N LEU A 53 15.77 5.98 14.10
CA LEU A 53 14.36 5.63 13.94
C LEU A 53 13.85 4.81 15.13
N LEU A 54 14.61 3.78 15.55
CA LEU A 54 14.25 2.95 16.69
C LEU A 54 14.19 3.76 17.99
N GLU A 55 15.14 4.66 18.23
CA GLU A 55 15.11 5.57 19.38
C GLU A 55 13.89 6.50 19.37
N THR A 56 13.56 7.04 18.20
CA THR A 56 12.39 7.91 18.02
C THR A 56 11.10 7.14 18.29
N LEU A 57 10.97 5.93 17.74
CA LEU A 57 9.84 5.03 17.99
C LEU A 57 9.74 4.65 19.46
N ARG A 58 10.85 4.31 20.14
CA ARG A 58 10.85 4.03 21.58
C ARG A 58 10.27 5.19 22.39
N SER A 59 10.67 6.41 22.05
CA SER A 59 10.17 7.61 22.72
C SER A 59 8.67 7.79 22.50
N LYS A 60 8.23 7.71 21.23
CA LYS A 60 6.83 7.88 20.85
C LYS A 60 5.92 6.78 21.40
N PHE A 61 6.37 5.52 21.42
CA PHE A 61 5.62 4.39 21.97
C PHE A 61 5.56 4.36 23.50
N LYS A 62 6.15 5.31 24.22
CA LYS A 62 5.81 5.51 25.64
C LYS A 62 4.33 5.89 25.80
N ASP A 63 3.78 6.61 24.83
CA ASP A 63 2.36 6.91 24.75
C ASP A 63 1.55 5.63 24.44
N GLN A 64 0.58 5.31 25.29
CA GLN A 64 -0.32 4.17 25.13
C GLN A 64 -1.26 4.36 23.93
N GLN A 65 -1.69 5.60 23.65
CA GLN A 65 -2.58 5.87 22.53
C GLN A 65 -1.86 5.66 21.20
N ALA A 66 -0.62 6.15 21.08
CA ALA A 66 0.21 5.91 19.91
C ALA A 66 0.46 4.40 19.67
N ARG A 67 0.76 3.63 20.73
CA ARG A 67 0.91 2.17 20.63
C ARG A 67 -0.36 1.48 20.18
N ALA A 68 -1.50 1.80 20.78
CA ALA A 68 -2.78 1.19 20.45
C ALA A 68 -3.15 1.44 18.98
N ALA A 69 -2.94 2.66 18.48
CA ALA A 69 -3.20 3.01 17.08
C ALA A 69 -2.33 2.20 16.10
N VAL A 70 -1.04 1.99 16.42
CA VAL A 70 -0.15 1.15 15.61
C VAL A 70 -0.53 -0.33 15.70
N LEU A 71 -0.86 -0.84 16.89
CA LEU A 71 -1.29 -2.23 17.06
C LEU A 71 -2.59 -2.54 16.32
N GLU A 72 -3.59 -1.65 16.43
CA GLU A 72 -4.83 -1.71 15.67
C GLU A 72 -4.53 -1.71 14.17
N ARG A 73 -3.62 -0.85 13.73
CA ARG A 73 -3.21 -0.77 12.32
C ARG A 73 -2.53 -2.04 11.81
N LEU A 74 -1.75 -2.71 12.66
CA LEU A 74 -1.10 -3.99 12.37
C LEU A 74 -2.05 -5.20 12.55
N GLY A 75 -3.29 -4.99 13.01
CA GLY A 75 -4.24 -6.07 13.29
C GLY A 75 -3.83 -6.95 14.48
N ILE A 76 -2.92 -6.46 15.33
CA ILE A 76 -2.40 -7.19 16.47
C ILE A 76 -3.33 -6.94 17.65
N LYS A 77 -3.89 -8.02 18.20
CA LYS A 77 -4.77 -7.97 19.37
C LYS A 77 -3.95 -8.03 20.66
N GLY A 78 -4.32 -7.19 21.62
CA GLY A 78 -3.75 -7.17 22.97
C GLY A 78 -2.88 -5.95 23.24
N GLU A 79 -2.49 -5.79 24.50
CA GLU A 79 -1.51 -4.77 24.89
C GLU A 79 -0.09 -5.32 24.72
N VAL A 80 0.75 -4.53 24.06
CA VAL A 80 2.15 -4.86 23.82
C VAL A 80 3.00 -3.74 24.42
N ASP A 81 4.03 -4.10 25.17
CA ASP A 81 4.98 -3.12 25.67
C ASP A 81 5.76 -2.46 24.50
N PRO A 82 6.34 -1.27 24.70
CA PRO A 82 6.97 -0.53 23.60
C PRO A 82 8.09 -1.32 22.91
N GLU A 83 8.84 -2.13 23.66
CA GLU A 83 10.00 -2.86 23.14
C GLU A 83 9.59 -4.12 22.40
N ALA A 84 8.54 -4.80 22.87
CA ALA A 84 7.91 -5.90 22.14
C ALA A 84 7.28 -5.40 20.82
N LEU A 85 6.67 -4.21 20.79
CA LEU A 85 6.16 -3.63 19.54
C LEU A 85 7.29 -3.35 18.56
N ILE A 86 8.42 -2.81 19.02
CA ILE A 86 9.60 -2.59 18.16
C ILE A 86 10.12 -3.89 17.57
N ARG A 87 10.25 -4.95 18.38
CA ARG A 87 10.69 -6.26 17.89
C ARG A 87 9.72 -6.84 16.85
N ILE A 88 8.43 -6.59 17.01
CA ILE A 88 7.42 -6.97 16.02
C ILE A 88 7.65 -6.20 14.72
N LEU A 89 7.81 -4.87 14.78
CA LEU A 89 8.10 -4.05 13.59
C LEU A 89 9.39 -4.54 12.89
N GLU A 90 10.46 -4.75 13.65
CA GLU A 90 11.71 -5.29 13.11
C GLU A 90 11.50 -6.64 12.43
N LYS A 91 10.76 -7.57 13.05
CA LYS A 91 10.52 -8.90 12.48
C LYS A 91 9.62 -8.85 11.24
N GLU A 92 8.55 -8.07 11.28
CA GLU A 92 7.60 -7.90 10.17
C GLU A 92 8.29 -7.25 8.96
N PHE A 93 9.21 -6.29 9.17
CA PHE A 93 9.82 -5.53 8.08
C PHE A 93 11.21 -6.03 7.64
N LEU A 94 12.04 -6.58 8.53
CA LEU A 94 13.34 -7.17 8.15
C LEU A 94 13.21 -8.60 7.63
N GLY A 95 12.16 -9.33 8.02
CA GLY A 95 11.98 -10.75 7.69
C GLY A 95 11.14 -11.03 6.45
N SER A 96 10.41 -10.05 5.92
CA SER A 96 9.45 -10.29 4.84
C SER A 96 9.99 -9.82 3.48
N SER A 97 10.26 -10.78 2.59
CA SER A 97 10.34 -10.55 1.14
C SER A 97 8.97 -10.22 0.53
N ARG A 98 7.95 -9.99 1.37
CA ARG A 98 6.57 -9.81 0.95
C ARG A 98 6.35 -8.39 0.44
N PRO A 99 5.48 -8.21 -0.56
CA PRO A 99 4.99 -6.89 -0.95
C PRO A 99 4.32 -6.21 0.25
N THR A 100 4.70 -4.98 0.53
CA THR A 100 4.18 -4.19 1.68
C THR A 100 3.69 -2.81 1.26
N SER A 101 4.09 -2.35 0.08
CA SER A 101 3.57 -1.17 -0.61
C SER A 101 2.83 -1.58 -1.87
N ILE A 102 1.93 -0.71 -2.37
CA ILE A 102 1.35 -0.92 -3.69
C ILE A 102 2.42 -0.88 -4.79
N ASP A 103 3.49 -0.13 -4.54
CA ASP A 103 4.61 0.01 -5.47
C ASP A 103 5.42 -1.28 -5.62
N ASP A 104 5.23 -2.24 -4.69
CA ASP A 104 5.81 -3.57 -4.79
C ASP A 104 5.01 -4.48 -5.75
N PHE A 105 3.79 -4.09 -6.15
CA PHE A 105 2.98 -4.84 -7.10
C PHE A 105 3.14 -4.31 -8.52
N SER A 106 3.31 -5.23 -9.46
CA SER A 106 3.29 -4.89 -10.88
C SER A 106 1.90 -4.39 -11.31
N PRO A 107 1.81 -3.51 -12.32
CA PRO A 107 0.53 -3.08 -12.88
C PRO A 107 -0.36 -4.27 -13.27
N ASN A 108 0.22 -5.30 -13.88
CA ASN A 108 -0.51 -6.50 -14.31
C ASN A 108 -1.14 -7.28 -13.15
N GLN A 109 -0.47 -7.36 -11.99
CA GLN A 109 -1.05 -8.00 -10.80
C GLN A 109 -2.27 -7.21 -10.30
N PHE A 110 -2.15 -5.88 -10.25
CA PHE A 110 -3.26 -5.01 -9.84
C PHE A 110 -4.45 -5.13 -10.81
N LEU A 111 -4.20 -5.01 -12.12
CA LEU A 111 -5.24 -5.08 -13.16
C LEU A 111 -5.94 -6.44 -13.18
N LYS A 112 -5.20 -7.54 -12.99
CA LYS A 112 -5.78 -8.88 -12.88
C LYS A 112 -6.79 -8.95 -11.73
N VAL A 113 -6.39 -8.54 -10.53
CA VAL A 113 -7.27 -8.58 -9.35
C VAL A 113 -8.44 -7.61 -9.49
N LEU A 114 -8.20 -6.41 -10.04
CA LEU A 114 -9.25 -5.44 -10.35
C LEU A 114 -10.32 -6.04 -11.26
N ARG A 115 -9.93 -6.71 -12.35
CA ARG A 115 -10.85 -7.37 -13.28
C ARG A 115 -11.72 -8.41 -12.59
N GLU A 116 -11.11 -9.27 -11.77
CA GLU A 116 -11.82 -10.30 -11.01
C GLU A 116 -12.79 -9.70 -10.00
N VAL A 117 -12.40 -8.63 -9.30
CA VAL A 117 -13.25 -7.92 -8.34
C VAL A 117 -14.42 -7.22 -9.06
N CYS A 118 -14.17 -6.55 -10.18
CA CYS A 118 -15.21 -5.91 -10.98
C CYS A 118 -16.27 -6.93 -11.43
N ARG A 119 -15.85 -8.06 -12.03
CA ARG A 119 -16.76 -9.13 -12.45
C ARG A 119 -17.58 -9.69 -11.30
N ASN A 120 -16.98 -9.92 -10.15
CA ASN A 120 -17.69 -10.42 -8.97
C ASN A 120 -18.73 -9.42 -8.41
N ARG A 121 -18.61 -8.13 -8.74
CA ARG A 121 -19.51 -7.06 -8.25
C ARG A 121 -20.71 -6.81 -9.16
N VAL A 122 -20.68 -7.28 -10.40
CA VAL A 122 -21.81 -7.21 -11.35
C VAL A 122 -22.33 -8.63 -11.55
N GLN A 123 -23.39 -8.98 -10.81
CA GLN A 123 -24.09 -10.28 -10.91
C GLN A 123 -25.39 -10.18 -11.73
N SER A 124 -25.78 -8.97 -12.13
CA SER A 124 -26.99 -8.65 -12.90
C SER A 124 -26.60 -7.93 -14.18
N ASP A 125 -27.45 -8.02 -15.20
CA ASP A 125 -27.26 -7.35 -16.51
C ASP A 125 -27.33 -5.81 -16.43
N ASP A 126 -27.69 -5.25 -15.26
CA ASP A 126 -27.75 -3.81 -15.05
C ASP A 126 -26.40 -3.19 -14.64
N TYR A 127 -26.20 -1.94 -15.06
CA TYR A 127 -25.09 -1.09 -14.63
C TYR A 127 -25.06 -0.92 -13.11
N ARG A 128 -23.84 -0.92 -12.54
CA ARG A 128 -23.65 -0.71 -11.09
C ARG A 128 -22.68 0.43 -10.80
N ASP A 129 -23.15 1.43 -10.06
CA ASP A 129 -22.30 2.48 -9.49
C ASP A 129 -21.75 2.02 -8.13
N ILE A 130 -20.43 2.08 -7.93
CA ILE A 130 -19.75 1.66 -6.70
C ILE A 130 -18.83 2.77 -6.22
N PRO A 131 -18.87 3.16 -4.92
CA PRO A 131 -17.89 4.08 -4.36
C PRO A 131 -16.46 3.57 -4.57
N LEU A 132 -15.56 4.43 -5.07
CA LEU A 132 -14.19 4.03 -5.36
C LEU A 132 -13.45 3.47 -4.13
N PRO A 133 -13.62 4.02 -2.91
CA PRO A 133 -12.98 3.45 -1.72
C PRO A 133 -13.34 2.00 -1.47
N ASP A 134 -14.58 1.61 -1.74
CA ASP A 134 -15.07 0.25 -1.46
C ASP A 134 -14.57 -0.75 -2.50
N LEU A 135 -14.49 -0.33 -3.77
CA LEU A 135 -13.85 -1.13 -4.81
C LEU A 135 -12.37 -1.34 -4.50
N LEU A 136 -11.63 -0.26 -4.25
CA LEU A 136 -10.20 -0.33 -4.01
C LEU A 136 -9.87 -1.16 -2.77
N ARG A 137 -10.68 -1.09 -1.70
CA ARG A 137 -10.50 -1.95 -0.52
C ARG A 137 -10.60 -3.42 -0.93
N ALA A 138 -11.66 -3.79 -1.64
CA ALA A 138 -11.83 -5.17 -2.09
C ALA A 138 -10.70 -5.66 -3.02
N VAL A 139 -10.17 -4.79 -3.88
CA VAL A 139 -9.00 -5.11 -4.73
C VAL A 139 -7.75 -5.32 -3.90
N LEU A 140 -7.45 -4.37 -3.00
CA LEU A 140 -6.26 -4.45 -2.16
C LEU A 140 -6.33 -5.65 -1.23
N ASP A 141 -7.45 -5.87 -0.54
CA ASP A 141 -7.64 -7.01 0.37
C ASP A 141 -7.33 -8.33 -0.35
N ARG A 142 -7.87 -8.52 -1.57
CA ARG A 142 -7.59 -9.71 -2.38
C ARG A 142 -6.12 -9.80 -2.82
N MET A 143 -5.50 -8.70 -3.21
CA MET A 143 -4.06 -8.68 -3.54
C MET A 143 -3.20 -9.08 -2.33
N PHE A 144 -3.53 -8.57 -1.14
CA PHE A 144 -2.81 -8.86 0.10
C PHE A 144 -3.00 -10.31 0.54
N GLU A 145 -4.19 -10.89 0.35
CA GLU A 145 -4.47 -12.30 0.56
C GLU A 145 -3.61 -13.20 -0.36
N GLU A 146 -3.52 -12.88 -1.67
CA GLU A 146 -2.75 -13.67 -2.64
C GLU A 146 -1.26 -13.77 -2.26
N VAL A 147 -0.69 -12.69 -1.73
CA VAL A 147 0.74 -12.67 -1.34
C VAL A 147 0.96 -12.94 0.15
N ARG A 148 -0.10 -13.30 0.90
CA ARG A 148 -0.10 -13.49 2.36
C ARG A 148 0.60 -12.34 3.09
N ALA A 149 0.42 -11.12 2.60
CA ALA A 149 1.06 -9.98 3.19
C ALA A 149 0.27 -9.54 4.44
N PRO A 150 0.97 -9.22 5.53
CA PRO A 150 0.36 -8.98 6.84
C PRO A 150 -0.43 -7.66 6.91
N ARG A 151 -0.33 -6.78 5.91
CA ARG A 151 -0.83 -5.40 5.96
C ARG A 151 -1.79 -5.10 4.80
N ALA A 152 -3.06 -4.83 5.08
CA ALA A 152 -3.94 -4.17 4.11
C ALA A 152 -3.62 -2.66 4.06
N ILE A 153 -3.32 -2.09 2.89
CA ILE A 153 -3.09 -0.63 2.72
C ILE A 153 -4.43 0.12 2.85
N ARG A 154 -4.49 1.22 3.62
CA ARG A 154 -5.71 2.05 3.65
C ARG A 154 -5.94 2.68 2.28
N VAL A 155 -7.18 2.64 1.84
CA VAL A 155 -7.64 3.44 0.71
C VAL A 155 -8.03 4.84 1.20
N GLY A 156 -7.30 5.86 0.77
CA GLY A 156 -7.55 7.24 1.16
C GLY A 156 -6.67 8.23 0.39
N ARG A 157 -6.72 9.50 0.82
CA ARG A 157 -5.80 10.54 0.36
C ARG A 157 -4.40 10.24 0.89
N ASN A 158 -3.68 9.39 0.17
CA ASN A 158 -2.32 8.99 0.50
C ASN A 158 -1.45 9.06 -0.76
N ARG A 159 -0.14 8.95 -0.56
CA ARG A 159 0.86 9.01 -1.64
C ARG A 159 0.72 7.90 -2.70
N HIS A 160 0.01 6.82 -2.38
CA HIS A 160 -0.19 5.68 -3.29
C HIS A 160 -1.38 5.91 -4.24
N PHE A 161 -2.29 6.82 -3.89
CA PHE A 161 -3.50 7.07 -4.65
C PHE A 161 -3.25 7.57 -6.10
N PRO A 162 -2.28 8.45 -6.38
CA PRO A 162 -1.95 8.83 -7.76
C PRO A 162 -1.57 7.63 -8.63
N ARG A 163 -0.86 6.64 -8.08
CA ARG A 163 -0.47 5.42 -8.79
C ARG A 163 -1.68 4.53 -9.06
N LEU A 164 -2.54 4.37 -8.06
CA LEU A 164 -3.83 3.67 -8.21
C LEU A 164 -4.68 4.26 -9.34
N ILE A 165 -4.76 5.59 -9.41
CA ILE A 165 -5.51 6.28 -10.47
C ILE A 165 -4.95 5.98 -11.86
N GLN A 166 -3.64 5.87 -12.02
CA GLN A 166 -3.04 5.48 -13.29
C GLN A 166 -3.53 4.10 -13.71
N TYR A 167 -3.50 3.11 -12.80
CA TYR A 167 -3.97 1.76 -13.09
C TYR A 167 -5.48 1.70 -13.40
N LEU A 168 -6.29 2.48 -12.67
CA LEU A 168 -7.74 2.54 -12.94
C LEU A 168 -8.04 3.13 -14.32
N ARG A 169 -7.27 4.13 -14.76
CA ARG A 169 -7.41 4.72 -16.11
C ARG A 169 -6.94 3.79 -17.21
N GLU A 170 -5.90 3.01 -16.94
CA GLU A 170 -5.45 1.95 -17.84
C GLU A 170 -6.57 0.92 -18.03
N TYR A 171 -7.22 0.49 -16.93
CA TYR A 171 -8.35 -0.43 -16.99
C TYR A 171 -9.61 0.15 -17.66
N GLU A 172 -9.93 1.44 -17.41
CA GLU A 172 -10.99 2.16 -18.13
C GLU A 172 -10.74 2.14 -19.64
N LYS A 173 -9.48 2.34 -20.06
CA LYS A 173 -9.10 2.28 -21.47
C LYS A 173 -9.21 0.85 -22.04
N GLU A 174 -8.79 -0.16 -21.29
CA GLU A 174 -8.89 -1.58 -21.71
C GLU A 174 -10.34 -2.04 -21.93
N THR A 175 -11.28 -1.46 -21.18
CA THR A 175 -12.70 -1.83 -21.23
C THR A 175 -13.55 -0.84 -22.02
N THR A 176 -12.91 0.08 -22.76
CA THR A 176 -13.60 1.01 -23.67
C THR A 176 -13.65 0.40 -25.07
N TRP A 177 -14.86 0.22 -25.56
CA TRP A 177 -15.19 -0.29 -26.90
C TRP A 177 -15.87 0.81 -27.72
N GLU A 178 -16.12 0.56 -29.01
CA GLU A 178 -16.76 1.56 -29.89
C GLU A 178 -18.19 1.91 -29.44
N ASP A 179 -18.89 0.95 -28.86
CA ASP A 179 -20.31 0.98 -28.52
C ASP A 179 -20.59 1.06 -27.00
N GLY A 180 -19.56 0.93 -26.15
CA GLY A 180 -19.74 0.99 -24.70
C GLY A 180 -18.46 0.97 -23.88
N GLN A 181 -18.62 1.04 -22.55
CA GLN A 181 -17.51 1.00 -21.58
C GLN A 181 -17.85 0.08 -20.42
N GLY A 182 -16.97 -0.88 -20.13
CA GLY A 182 -17.12 -1.83 -19.02
C GLY A 182 -16.81 -1.23 -17.67
N PHE A 183 -15.72 -0.46 -17.59
CA PHE A 183 -15.32 0.27 -16.39
C PHE A 183 -15.24 1.76 -16.71
N ARG A 184 -15.91 2.61 -15.93
CA ARG A 184 -15.83 4.06 -16.08
C ARG A 184 -15.60 4.75 -14.74
N LEU A 185 -14.58 5.62 -14.69
CA LEU A 185 -14.29 6.42 -13.50
C LEU A 185 -15.12 7.71 -13.53
N MET A 186 -15.79 8.03 -12.41
CA MET A 186 -16.70 9.16 -12.31
C MET A 186 -16.51 9.93 -11.01
N ASN A 187 -16.91 11.20 -11.00
CA ASN A 187 -17.07 11.94 -9.75
C ASN A 187 -18.18 11.28 -8.90
N ALA A 188 -18.08 11.36 -7.58
CA ALA A 188 -19.07 10.81 -6.65
C ALA A 188 -20.49 11.34 -6.94
N SER A 189 -20.61 12.61 -7.34
CA SER A 189 -21.88 13.24 -7.76
C SER A 189 -22.45 12.68 -9.07
N GLY A 190 -21.66 11.95 -9.85
CA GLY A 190 -21.99 11.50 -11.20
C GLY A 190 -22.02 12.62 -12.25
N ARG A 191 -21.64 13.85 -11.90
CA ARG A 191 -21.67 15.02 -12.79
C ARG A 191 -20.25 15.56 -13.05
N GLY A 192 -20.05 16.07 -14.26
CA GLY A 192 -18.78 16.66 -14.69
C GLY A 192 -17.67 15.64 -14.97
N SER A 193 -16.55 16.14 -15.49
CA SER A 193 -15.36 15.34 -15.72
C SER A 193 -14.61 15.06 -14.41
N VAL A 194 -13.99 13.90 -14.32
CA VAL A 194 -13.04 13.59 -13.24
C VAL A 194 -11.79 14.44 -13.43
N SER A 195 -11.29 15.04 -12.35
CA SER A 195 -10.02 15.79 -12.37
C SER A 195 -8.89 14.94 -12.96
N THR A 196 -7.95 15.56 -13.68
CA THR A 196 -6.79 14.86 -14.23
C THR A 196 -5.97 14.17 -13.13
N ASN A 197 -5.85 14.79 -11.95
CA ASN A 197 -5.15 14.25 -10.79
C ASN A 197 -6.03 14.40 -9.55
N PRO A 198 -6.98 13.48 -9.32
CA PRO A 198 -7.81 13.51 -8.13
C PRO A 198 -6.94 13.17 -6.90
N ASP A 199 -7.18 13.85 -5.80
CA ASP A 199 -6.39 13.74 -4.57
C ASP A 199 -7.02 12.83 -3.53
N ASP A 200 -8.32 12.53 -3.65
CA ASP A 200 -9.08 11.77 -2.67
C ASP A 200 -10.01 10.74 -3.34
N PRO A 201 -9.87 9.42 -3.07
CA PRO A 201 -10.77 8.40 -3.61
C PRO A 201 -12.23 8.59 -3.20
N ARG A 202 -12.51 9.23 -2.06
CA ARG A 202 -13.88 9.44 -1.56
C ARG A 202 -14.70 10.36 -2.45
N LYS A 203 -14.04 11.16 -3.29
CA LYS A 203 -14.68 12.06 -4.25
C LYS A 203 -15.05 11.36 -5.56
N LEU A 204 -14.76 10.06 -5.69
CA LEU A 204 -14.93 9.29 -6.91
C LEU A 204 -15.82 8.06 -6.69
N LYS A 205 -16.42 7.62 -7.78
CA LYS A 205 -17.10 6.33 -7.92
C LYS A 205 -16.75 5.70 -9.25
N VAL A 206 -17.02 4.42 -9.38
CA VAL A 206 -16.91 3.70 -10.64
C VAL A 206 -18.29 3.28 -11.11
N ARG A 207 -18.49 3.26 -12.43
CA ARG A 207 -19.63 2.59 -13.06
C ARG A 207 -19.12 1.33 -13.75
N LEU A 208 -19.76 0.22 -13.43
CA LEU A 208 -19.50 -1.08 -14.05
C LEU A 208 -20.65 -1.42 -15.00
N ASN A 209 -20.31 -1.81 -16.23
CA ASN A 209 -21.23 -2.38 -17.20
C ASN A 209 -20.82 -3.84 -17.47
N PRO A 210 -21.65 -4.84 -17.11
CA PRO A 210 -21.31 -6.25 -17.32
C PRO A 210 -21.04 -6.62 -18.78
N ASP A 211 -21.69 -5.96 -19.75
CA ASP A 211 -21.59 -6.29 -21.17
C ASP A 211 -20.19 -6.07 -21.77
N TYR A 212 -19.33 -5.29 -21.09
CA TYR A 212 -18.04 -4.85 -21.60
C TYR A 212 -16.85 -5.13 -20.64
N LEU A 213 -17.01 -6.03 -19.65
CA LEU A 213 -16.03 -6.34 -18.58
C LEU A 213 -15.26 -7.68 -18.72
#